data_AF-F7H4D0-F1
#
_entry.id   AF-F7H4D0-F1
#
_cell.length_a   1.000
_cell.length_b   1.000
_cell.length_c   1.000
_cell.angle_alpha   90.00
_cell.angle_beta   90.00
_cell.angle_gamma   90.00
#
_symmetry.space_group_name_H-M   'P 1'
#
loop_
_entity.id
_entity.type
_entity.pdbx_description
1 polymer ?
#
loop_
_entity_poly.entity_id
_entity_poly.type
_entity_poly.pdbx_seq_one_letter_code
_entity_poly.pdbx_strand_id
1 'polypeptide(L)'
;MALQGILVLELAGLAPGPFCAMVLADFGARVVRVERPGSHYDVSRLGRGKRSLALDLKQPRGAAVLRRLCARSDVLLEPFRSGVMEKLQLGPEILQRDNPRLIYARLTGFGQSGSFSRLAGHDINYLALSGGRNSIFKFFSVENSEIKSVGSTSRTEHIGWWSTFLYDLQDSRWGIHGCWSNRTPVLRAADQRTWTKV
;
A
#
# COMPACT_ATOMS: atom_id res chain seq x y z
N MET A 1 -2.84 -24.44 -18.28
CA MET A 1 -2.27 -23.29 -17.55
C MET A 1 -1.37 -23.79 -16.43
N ALA A 2 -0.32 -23.04 -16.07
CA ALA A 2 0.74 -23.53 -15.17
C ALA A 2 0.30 -23.78 -13.72
N LEU A 3 -0.71 -23.05 -13.23
CA LEU A 3 -1.23 -23.18 -11.86
C LEU A 3 -2.60 -23.86 -11.80
N GLN A 4 -2.95 -24.65 -12.83
CA GLN A 4 -4.21 -25.38 -12.85
C GLN A 4 -4.33 -26.29 -11.63
N GLY A 5 -5.47 -26.22 -10.94
CA GLY A 5 -5.76 -27.05 -9.76
C GLY A 5 -5.31 -26.42 -8.43
N ILE A 6 -4.51 -25.35 -8.46
CA ILE A 6 -4.07 -24.64 -7.25
C ILE A 6 -5.21 -23.76 -6.72
N LEU A 7 -5.55 -23.91 -5.43
CA LEU A 7 -6.50 -23.07 -4.71
C LEU A 7 -5.77 -22.03 -3.86
N VAL A 8 -6.03 -20.76 -4.16
CA VAL A 8 -5.42 -19.61 -3.47
C VAL A 8 -6.51 -18.85 -2.71
N LEU A 9 -6.27 -18.58 -1.44
CA LEU A 9 -7.06 -17.64 -0.64
C LEU A 9 -6.33 -16.31 -0.58
N GLU A 10 -7.00 -15.24 -0.97
CA GLU A 10 -6.49 -13.87 -0.88
C GLU A 10 -7.25 -13.14 0.23
N LEU A 11 -6.58 -12.69 1.29
CA LEU A 11 -7.19 -11.76 2.23
C LEU A 11 -7.16 -10.36 1.63
N ALA A 12 -8.32 -9.70 1.61
CA ALA A 12 -8.46 -8.38 1.00
C ALA A 12 -7.51 -7.36 1.65
N GLY A 13 -6.68 -6.74 0.82
CA GLY A 13 -5.80 -5.64 1.19
C GLY A 13 -5.61 -4.65 0.04
N LEU A 14 -4.58 -3.82 0.17
CA LEU A 14 -4.17 -2.85 -0.86
C LEU A 14 -3.35 -3.50 -1.97
N ALA A 15 -3.17 -2.76 -3.06
CA ALA A 15 -2.58 -3.14 -4.35
C ALA A 15 -1.65 -4.37 -4.43
N PRO A 16 -0.57 -4.52 -3.63
CA PRO A 16 0.36 -5.66 -3.79
C PRO A 16 -0.29 -7.04 -3.60
N GLY A 17 -1.18 -7.20 -2.61
CA GLY A 17 -1.88 -8.47 -2.36
C GLY A 17 -2.81 -8.86 -3.51
N PRO A 18 -3.76 -7.99 -3.90
CA PRO A 18 -4.67 -8.24 -5.00
C PRO A 18 -3.98 -8.37 -6.36
N PHE A 19 -2.87 -7.68 -6.58
CA PHE A 19 -2.05 -7.84 -7.79
C PHE A 19 -1.39 -9.22 -7.85
N CYS A 20 -0.76 -9.67 -6.76
CA CYS A 20 -0.19 -11.01 -6.69
C CYS A 20 -1.27 -12.09 -6.95
N ALA A 21 -2.42 -11.96 -6.29
CA ALA A 21 -3.55 -12.87 -6.48
C ALA A 21 -4.08 -12.86 -7.93
N MET A 22 -4.13 -11.69 -8.56
CA MET A 22 -4.54 -11.55 -9.96
C MET A 22 -3.56 -12.26 -10.90
N VAL A 23 -2.24 -12.12 -10.69
CA VAL A 23 -1.24 -12.84 -11.48
C VAL A 23 -1.43 -14.35 -11.32
N LEU A 24 -1.62 -14.86 -10.10
CA LEU A 24 -1.88 -16.30 -9.90
C LEU A 24 -3.14 -16.77 -10.64
N ALA A 25 -4.21 -15.97 -10.64
CA ALA A 25 -5.43 -16.25 -11.40
C ALA A 25 -5.18 -16.27 -12.91
N ASP A 26 -4.42 -15.31 -13.44
CA ASP A 26 -4.05 -15.23 -14.86
C ASP A 26 -3.25 -16.49 -15.31
N PHE A 27 -2.47 -17.09 -14.41
CA PHE A 27 -1.76 -18.36 -14.63
C PHE A 27 -2.58 -19.62 -14.33
N GLY A 28 -3.90 -19.49 -14.10
CA GLY A 28 -4.85 -20.59 -13.99
C GLY A 28 -5.14 -21.09 -12.56
N ALA A 29 -4.65 -20.41 -11.53
CA ALA A 29 -5.02 -20.73 -10.17
C ALA A 29 -6.49 -20.35 -9.90
N ARG A 30 -7.17 -21.14 -9.06
CA ARG A 30 -8.49 -20.77 -8.56
C ARG A 30 -8.31 -19.87 -7.34
N VAL A 31 -8.61 -18.58 -7.51
CA VAL A 31 -8.41 -17.57 -6.48
C VAL A 31 -9.74 -17.17 -5.85
N VAL A 32 -9.82 -17.26 -4.51
CA VAL A 32 -10.95 -16.78 -3.71
C VAL A 32 -10.47 -15.64 -2.82
N ARG A 33 -10.96 -14.44 -3.09
CA ARG A 33 -10.75 -13.25 -2.28
C ARG A 33 -11.72 -13.26 -1.10
N VAL A 34 -11.19 -13.07 0.10
CA VAL A 34 -11.93 -12.94 1.34
C VAL A 34 -11.92 -11.49 1.77
N GLU A 35 -13.09 -10.87 1.83
CA GLU A 35 -13.24 -9.46 2.17
C GLU A 35 -14.15 -9.22 3.36
N ARG A 36 -13.96 -8.11 4.05
CA ARG A 36 -14.82 -7.74 5.18
C ARG A 36 -16.18 -7.26 4.64
N PRO A 37 -17.31 -7.65 5.24
CA PRO A 37 -18.62 -7.09 4.90
C PRO A 37 -18.61 -5.56 4.96
N GLY A 38 -19.21 -4.91 3.96
CA GLY A 38 -19.25 -3.44 3.86
C GLY A 38 -17.93 -2.79 3.42
N SER A 39 -16.95 -3.59 2.95
CA SER A 39 -15.74 -3.05 2.35
C SER A 39 -16.03 -2.52 0.94
N HIS A 40 -15.57 -1.30 0.66
CA HIS A 40 -15.74 -0.63 -0.64
C HIS A 40 -14.39 -0.45 -1.38
N TYR A 41 -13.44 -1.37 -1.21
CA TYR A 41 -12.20 -1.28 -1.99
C TYR A 41 -12.53 -1.41 -3.48
N ASP A 42 -12.16 -0.41 -4.29
CA ASP A 42 -12.28 -0.51 -5.74
C ASP A 42 -11.31 -1.59 -6.23
N VAL A 43 -11.86 -2.77 -6.47
CA VAL A 43 -11.16 -3.93 -6.99
C VAL A 43 -11.31 -4.06 -8.51
N SER A 44 -11.97 -3.12 -9.20
CA SER A 44 -12.30 -3.28 -10.63
C SER A 44 -11.08 -3.62 -11.48
N ARG A 45 -9.94 -3.00 -11.19
CA ARG A 45 -8.69 -3.19 -11.94
C ARG A 45 -7.88 -4.42 -11.55
N LEU A 46 -8.03 -4.91 -10.31
CA LEU A 46 -7.24 -6.02 -9.76
C LEU A 46 -8.09 -7.25 -9.39
N GLY A 47 -9.39 -7.24 -9.72
CA GLY A 47 -10.37 -8.25 -9.34
C GLY A 47 -10.58 -9.34 -10.38
N ARG A 48 -10.04 -9.18 -11.60
CA ARG A 48 -10.25 -10.12 -12.70
C ARG A 48 -9.80 -11.54 -12.35
N GLY A 49 -10.52 -12.54 -12.84
CA GLY A 49 -10.18 -13.97 -12.65
C GLY A 49 -10.43 -14.51 -11.25
N LYS A 50 -10.93 -13.69 -10.31
CA LYS A 50 -11.12 -14.07 -8.90
C LYS A 50 -12.60 -14.21 -8.54
N ARG A 51 -12.88 -15.06 -7.56
CA ARG A 51 -14.19 -15.12 -6.87
C ARG A 51 -14.09 -14.36 -5.56
N SER A 52 -15.18 -13.74 -5.10
CA SER A 52 -15.21 -13.05 -3.80
C SER A 52 -16.07 -13.80 -2.77
N LEU A 53 -15.69 -13.67 -1.50
CA LEU A 53 -16.40 -14.19 -0.34
C LEU A 53 -16.32 -13.14 0.79
N ALA A 54 -17.47 -12.67 1.27
CA ALA A 54 -17.51 -11.77 2.40
C ALA A 54 -17.46 -12.54 3.73
N LEU A 55 -16.45 -12.28 4.57
CA LEU A 55 -16.31 -12.85 5.91
C LEU A 55 -15.84 -11.79 6.92
N ASP A 56 -16.56 -11.66 8.04
CA ASP A 56 -16.06 -10.90 9.18
C ASP A 56 -15.16 -11.78 10.05
N LEU A 57 -13.84 -11.64 9.86
CA LEU A 57 -12.84 -12.41 10.60
C LEU A 57 -12.75 -12.02 12.08
N LYS A 58 -13.37 -10.91 12.51
CA LYS A 58 -13.47 -10.57 13.93
C LYS A 58 -14.49 -11.44 14.67
N GLN A 59 -15.42 -12.04 13.94
CA GLN A 59 -16.39 -12.97 14.51
C GLN A 59 -15.77 -14.37 14.58
N PRO A 60 -15.91 -15.10 15.70
CA PRO A 60 -15.39 -16.47 15.83
C PRO A 60 -15.86 -17.40 14.70
N ARG A 61 -17.11 -17.23 14.24
CA ARG A 61 -17.65 -17.97 13.09
C ARG A 61 -16.93 -17.64 11.79
N GLY A 62 -16.62 -16.37 11.54
CA GLY A 62 -15.90 -15.96 10.32
C GLY A 62 -14.46 -16.50 10.31
N ALA A 63 -13.76 -16.42 11.45
CA ALA A 63 -12.44 -17.02 11.60
C ALA A 63 -12.48 -18.55 11.41
N ALA A 64 -13.48 -19.23 11.97
CA ALA A 64 -13.65 -20.68 11.80
C ALA A 64 -13.90 -21.08 10.33
N VAL A 65 -14.68 -20.28 9.58
CA VAL A 65 -14.87 -20.52 8.14
C VAL A 65 -13.56 -20.36 7.39
N LEU A 66 -12.80 -19.29 7.63
CA LEU A 66 -11.50 -19.09 6.97
C LEU A 66 -10.54 -20.25 7.28
N ARG A 67 -10.47 -20.69 8.54
CA ARG A 67 -9.64 -21.83 8.96
C ARG A 67 -10.00 -23.10 8.21
N ARG A 68 -11.30 -23.40 8.02
CA ARG A 68 -11.78 -24.54 7.22
C ARG A 68 -11.42 -24.42 5.74
N LEU A 69 -11.45 -23.21 5.18
CA LEU A 69 -11.01 -22.97 3.81
C LEU A 69 -9.50 -23.20 3.67
N CYS A 70 -8.70 -22.71 4.62
CA CYS A 70 -7.25 -22.89 4.63
C CYS A 70 -6.86 -24.38 4.73
N ALA A 71 -7.66 -25.20 5.42
CA ALA A 71 -7.46 -26.65 5.49
C ALA A 71 -7.53 -27.36 4.12
N ARG A 72 -8.07 -26.71 3.09
CA ARG A 72 -8.24 -27.25 1.72
C ARG A 72 -7.52 -26.44 0.65
N SER A 73 -6.84 -25.37 1.04
CA SER A 73 -6.19 -24.44 0.11
C SER A 73 -4.69 -24.70 0.05
N ASP A 74 -4.08 -24.36 -1.08
CA ASP A 74 -2.65 -24.52 -1.30
C ASP A 74 -1.88 -23.28 -0.85
N VAL A 75 -2.48 -22.09 -1.02
CA VAL A 75 -1.84 -20.80 -0.71
C VAL A 75 -2.80 -19.89 0.06
N LEU A 76 -2.28 -19.18 1.07
CA LEU A 76 -2.95 -18.04 1.72
C LEU A 76 -2.08 -16.79 1.55
N LEU A 77 -2.63 -15.74 0.95
CA LEU A 77 -2.01 -14.41 0.82
C LEU A 77 -2.54 -13.48 1.91
N GLU A 78 -1.66 -13.05 2.82
CA GLU A 78 -1.97 -12.16 3.95
C GLU A 78 -1.25 -10.81 3.79
N PRO A 79 -1.95 -9.69 3.57
CA PRO A 79 -1.35 -8.36 3.46
C PRO A 79 -1.42 -7.54 4.78
N PHE A 80 -1.68 -8.17 5.92
CA PHE A 80 -1.87 -7.48 7.20
C PHE A 80 -0.55 -7.28 7.95
N ARG A 81 -0.55 -6.31 8.87
CA ARG A 81 0.63 -6.03 9.72
C ARG A 81 0.98 -7.23 10.59
N SER A 82 2.26 -7.31 10.98
CA SER A 82 2.75 -8.32 11.92
C SER A 82 1.88 -8.37 13.18
N GLY A 83 1.44 -9.57 13.55
CA GLY A 83 0.62 -9.83 14.73
C GLY A 83 -0.90 -9.73 14.53
N VAL A 84 -1.41 -9.29 13.37
CA VAL A 84 -2.87 -9.17 13.16
C VAL A 84 -3.51 -10.56 13.10
N MET A 85 -2.95 -11.47 12.30
CA MET A 85 -3.53 -12.81 12.14
C MET A 85 -3.33 -13.69 13.38
N GLU A 86 -2.26 -13.49 14.13
CA GLU A 86 -2.03 -14.15 15.43
C GLU A 86 -3.11 -13.75 16.45
N LYS A 87 -3.48 -12.46 16.51
CA LYS A 87 -4.59 -11.99 17.36
C LYS A 87 -5.93 -12.60 16.98
N LEU A 88 -6.11 -12.91 15.69
CA LEU A 88 -7.31 -13.57 15.17
C LEU A 88 -7.25 -15.11 15.28
N GLN A 89 -6.18 -15.68 15.85
CA GLN A 89 -5.95 -17.14 15.90
C GLN A 89 -5.90 -17.79 14.51
N LEU A 90 -5.41 -17.05 13.53
CA LEU A 90 -5.28 -17.45 12.12
C LEU A 90 -3.83 -17.28 11.62
N GLY A 91 -2.86 -17.22 12.53
CA GLY A 91 -1.44 -17.16 12.19
C GLY A 91 -0.90 -18.46 11.56
N PRO A 92 0.32 -18.43 10.99
CA PRO A 92 0.92 -19.54 10.25
C PRO A 92 1.07 -20.79 11.12
N GLU A 93 1.50 -20.64 12.38
CA GLU A 93 1.66 -21.77 13.30
C GLU A 93 0.37 -22.58 13.47
N ILE A 94 -0.77 -21.90 13.59
CA ILE A 94 -2.07 -22.56 13.77
C ILE A 94 -2.54 -23.17 12.46
N LEU A 95 -2.51 -22.40 11.37
CA LEU A 95 -3.07 -22.84 10.09
C LEU A 95 -2.22 -23.93 9.42
N GLN A 96 -0.88 -23.86 9.54
CA GLN A 96 0.00 -24.90 9.00
C GLN A 96 0.02 -26.16 9.86
N ARG A 97 -0.30 -26.08 11.16
CA ARG A 97 -0.52 -27.28 11.97
C ARG A 97 -1.72 -28.08 11.44
N ASP A 98 -2.79 -27.40 11.04
CA ASP A 98 -3.98 -28.05 10.49
C ASP A 98 -3.81 -28.46 9.02
N ASN A 99 -3.00 -27.71 8.25
CA ASN A 99 -2.64 -28.03 6.87
C ASN A 99 -1.13 -27.81 6.65
N PRO A 100 -0.29 -28.84 6.88
CA PRO A 100 1.16 -28.73 6.73
C PRO A 100 1.65 -28.42 5.31
N ARG A 101 0.78 -28.55 4.30
CA ARG A 101 1.09 -28.23 2.90
C ARG A 101 0.77 -26.78 2.53
N LEU A 102 0.13 -26.03 3.42
CA LEU A 102 -0.30 -24.65 3.16
C LEU A 102 0.91 -23.72 3.01
N ILE A 103 1.03 -23.10 1.85
CA ILE A 103 1.95 -22.00 1.63
C ILE A 103 1.32 -20.73 2.22
N TYR A 104 1.86 -20.29 3.35
CA TYR A 104 1.42 -19.06 4.00
C TYR A 104 2.33 -17.90 3.57
N ALA A 105 1.81 -17.03 2.71
CA ALA A 105 2.55 -15.90 2.13
C ALA A 105 2.14 -14.57 2.77
N ARG A 106 3.11 -13.90 3.40
CA ARG A 106 2.93 -12.62 4.10
C ARG A 106 3.46 -11.46 3.28
N LEU A 107 2.59 -10.52 2.95
CA LEU A 107 2.91 -9.32 2.18
C LEU A 107 2.87 -8.10 3.11
N THR A 108 3.95 -7.88 3.83
CA THR A 108 4.12 -6.75 4.75
C THR A 108 5.22 -5.81 4.28
N GLY A 109 5.00 -4.50 4.41
CA GLY A 109 5.98 -3.51 3.98
C GLY A 109 7.31 -3.55 4.73
N PHE A 110 7.28 -3.59 6.07
CA PHE A 110 8.48 -3.58 6.92
C PHE A 110 8.89 -4.97 7.42
N GLY A 111 8.33 -6.04 6.83
CA GLY A 111 8.57 -7.41 7.29
C GLY A 111 7.87 -7.77 8.60
N GLN A 112 8.22 -8.94 9.14
CA GLN A 112 7.59 -9.54 10.32
C GLN A 112 8.28 -9.21 11.64
N SER A 113 9.53 -8.73 11.58
CA SER A 113 10.41 -8.44 12.71
C SER A 113 11.01 -7.03 12.61
N GLY A 114 11.63 -6.57 13.70
CA GLY A 114 12.23 -5.23 13.79
C GLY A 114 11.27 -4.13 14.25
N SER A 115 11.81 -2.95 14.52
CA SER A 115 11.10 -1.80 15.13
C SER A 115 9.94 -1.29 14.29
N PHE A 116 10.01 -1.44 12.96
CA PHE A 116 8.99 -0.96 12.03
C PHE A 116 7.92 -2.00 11.66
N SER A 117 8.06 -3.27 12.08
CA SER A 117 7.17 -4.38 11.69
C SER A 117 5.69 -4.17 12.03
N ARG A 118 5.39 -3.37 13.07
CA ARG A 118 4.02 -3.05 13.51
C ARG A 118 3.48 -1.74 12.94
N LEU A 119 4.31 -0.96 12.25
CA LEU A 119 3.93 0.33 11.70
C LEU A 119 3.14 0.19 10.41
N ALA A 120 2.32 1.20 10.14
CA ALA A 120 1.73 1.39 8.83
C ALA A 120 2.82 1.84 7.86
N GLY A 121 2.69 1.47 6.59
CA GLY A 121 3.43 2.10 5.53
C GLY A 121 2.65 2.03 4.23
N HIS A 122 3.02 2.92 3.34
CA HIS A 122 2.67 2.90 1.94
C HIS A 122 3.95 2.86 1.12
N ASP A 123 3.80 2.59 -0.18
CA ASP A 123 4.85 2.58 -1.19
C ASP A 123 5.88 3.71 -0.99
N ILE A 124 5.45 4.95 -0.79
CA ILE A 124 6.35 6.09 -0.61
C ILE A 124 7.22 5.98 0.65
N ASN A 125 6.71 5.37 1.74
CA ASN A 125 7.49 5.17 2.96
C ASN A 125 8.60 4.15 2.72
N TYR A 126 8.27 3.05 2.04
CA TYR A 126 9.22 1.98 1.73
C TYR A 126 10.32 2.47 0.78
N LEU A 127 9.92 3.24 -0.25
CA LEU A 127 10.85 3.87 -1.21
C LEU A 127 11.76 4.92 -0.56
N ALA A 128 11.21 5.72 0.37
CA ALA A 128 12.00 6.71 1.09
C ALA A 128 13.08 6.05 1.97
N LEU A 129 12.74 4.94 2.63
CA LEU A 129 13.64 4.25 3.56
C LEU A 129 14.61 3.28 2.88
N SER A 130 14.31 2.78 1.68
CA SER A 130 15.19 1.87 0.94
C SER A 130 16.41 2.55 0.29
N GLY A 131 16.56 3.87 0.45
CA GLY A 131 17.54 4.67 -0.28
C GLY A 131 17.14 4.99 -1.73
N GLY A 132 16.01 4.46 -2.21
CA GLY A 132 15.48 4.68 -3.57
C GLY A 132 15.01 6.10 -3.86
N ARG A 133 14.86 6.96 -2.84
CA ARG A 133 14.54 8.38 -3.06
C ARG A 133 15.72 9.19 -3.63
N ASN A 134 16.96 8.71 -3.44
CA ASN A 134 18.13 9.34 -4.05
C ASN A 134 18.27 9.04 -5.55
N SER A 135 17.57 8.02 -6.08
CA SER A 135 17.49 7.74 -7.52
C SER A 135 16.26 8.35 -8.19
N ILE A 136 15.16 8.57 -7.46
CA ILE A 136 13.96 9.25 -7.98
C ILE A 136 14.22 10.71 -8.34
N PHE A 137 15.14 11.41 -7.65
CA PHE A 137 15.56 12.75 -8.09
C PHE A 137 16.15 12.70 -9.50
N LYS A 138 16.92 11.66 -9.85
CA LYS A 138 17.44 11.47 -11.20
C LYS A 138 16.35 11.15 -12.23
N PHE A 139 15.23 10.55 -11.83
CA PHE A 139 14.10 10.26 -12.72
C PHE A 139 13.22 11.49 -12.98
N PHE A 140 13.10 12.41 -12.02
CA PHE A 140 12.43 13.70 -12.20
C PHE A 140 13.35 14.82 -12.72
N SER A 141 14.68 14.65 -12.68
CA SER A 141 15.65 15.63 -13.20
C SER A 141 16.02 15.45 -14.69
N VAL A 142 15.37 14.54 -15.43
CA VAL A 142 15.57 14.44 -16.90
C VAL A 142 14.72 15.44 -17.69
N GLU A 143 13.85 16.21 -17.04
CA GLU A 143 13.04 17.25 -17.70
C GLU A 143 13.15 18.59 -16.97
N ASN A 144 14.35 19.18 -17.01
CA ASN A 144 14.56 20.63 -16.92
C ASN A 144 16.06 20.92 -17.13
N SER A 145 16.54 20.71 -18.36
CA SER A 145 17.90 21.03 -18.76
C SER A 145 18.09 22.49 -19.20
N GLU A 146 17.19 23.42 -18.87
CA GLU A 146 17.36 24.85 -19.19
C GLU A 146 16.68 25.79 -18.18
N ILE A 147 17.21 25.97 -16.97
CA ILE A 147 16.99 27.23 -16.23
C ILE A 147 18.32 27.71 -15.67
N LYS A 148 18.85 28.77 -16.30
CA LYS A 148 20.04 29.52 -15.89
C LYS A 148 19.67 30.55 -14.80
N SER A 149 20.57 30.71 -13.84
CA SER A 149 20.67 31.78 -12.82
C SER A 149 19.62 31.80 -11.69
N VAL A 150 20.09 31.59 -10.45
CA VAL A 150 19.38 31.99 -9.23
C VAL A 150 19.80 33.42 -8.93
N GLY A 151 18.89 34.37 -9.14
CA GLY A 151 19.07 35.76 -8.72
C GLY A 151 18.96 35.90 -7.20
N SER A 152 19.86 36.68 -6.59
CA SER A 152 19.70 37.17 -5.22
C SER A 152 18.60 38.23 -5.20
N THR A 153 17.59 38.08 -4.34
CA THR A 153 16.69 39.19 -4.01
C THR A 153 16.52 39.34 -2.50
N SER A 154 16.75 40.58 -2.08
CA SER A 154 16.51 41.16 -0.77
C SER A 154 15.06 41.62 -0.68
N ARG A 155 14.23 40.95 0.11
CA ARG A 155 13.07 41.52 0.82
C ARG A 155 12.38 40.47 1.69
N THR A 156 12.24 40.79 2.97
CA THR A 156 11.42 40.10 3.95
C THR A 156 9.96 40.48 3.75
N GLU A 157 9.14 39.55 3.23
CA GLU A 157 7.68 39.58 3.40
C GLU A 157 7.16 38.17 3.73
N HIS A 158 6.11 38.14 4.56
CA HIS A 158 5.50 36.92 5.09
C HIS A 158 4.75 36.14 4.00
N ILE A 159 5.38 35.09 3.49
CA ILE A 159 4.76 34.10 2.61
C ILE A 159 4.64 32.79 3.41
N GLY A 160 3.41 32.30 3.54
CA GLY A 160 3.11 31.03 4.21
C GLY A 160 3.68 29.84 3.46
N TRP A 161 4.54 29.10 4.15
CA TRP A 161 4.98 27.71 3.92
C TRP A 161 5.46 27.33 2.51
N TRP A 162 6.78 27.40 2.34
CA TRP A 162 7.56 26.45 1.54
C TRP A 162 8.82 26.06 2.33
N SER A 163 9.13 24.77 2.41
CA SER A 163 10.49 24.36 2.77
C SER A 163 10.87 23.02 2.11
N THR A 164 11.90 23.12 1.30
CA THR A 164 12.79 22.07 0.80
C THR A 164 13.21 21.11 1.91
N PHE A 165 13.21 19.82 1.59
CA PHE A 165 13.62 18.73 2.49
C PHE A 165 15.15 18.69 2.59
N LEU A 166 15.74 19.28 3.64
CA LEU A 166 17.12 19.01 4.05
C LEU A 166 17.10 18.50 5.49
N TYR A 167 17.65 17.31 5.68
CA TYR A 167 17.79 16.64 6.97
C TYR A 167 19.18 16.99 7.52
N ASP A 168 19.26 17.52 8.74
CA ASP A 168 20.50 17.58 9.52
C ASP A 168 20.56 16.33 10.41
N LEU A 169 21.59 15.52 10.21
CA LEU A 169 21.72 14.16 10.74
C LEU A 169 22.29 14.10 12.17
N GLN A 170 22.50 15.26 12.84
CA GLN A 170 23.21 15.28 14.12
C GLN A 170 22.32 15.17 15.38
N ASP A 171 21.03 15.54 15.35
CA ASP A 171 20.34 15.89 16.62
C ASP A 171 19.06 15.10 16.96
N SER A 172 18.76 14.01 16.23
CA SER A 172 17.79 12.94 16.61
C SER A 172 16.45 13.36 17.25
N ARG A 173 15.84 14.49 16.85
CA ARG A 173 14.50 14.90 17.30
C ARG A 173 13.49 14.77 16.17
N TRP A 174 12.44 13.98 16.37
CA TRP A 174 11.39 13.72 15.37
C TRP A 174 10.27 14.75 15.44
N GLY A 175 9.87 15.27 14.27
CA GLY A 175 8.59 15.96 14.07
C GLY A 175 7.86 15.37 12.86
N ILE A 176 6.63 14.90 13.05
CA ILE A 176 5.76 14.43 11.97
C ILE A 176 4.79 15.55 11.62
N HIS A 177 4.85 16.06 10.39
CA HIS A 177 3.77 16.84 9.80
C HIS A 177 3.24 16.11 8.56
N GLY A 178 2.14 15.38 8.75
CA GLY A 178 1.31 14.92 7.64
C GLY A 178 0.23 15.96 7.36
N CYS A 179 0.01 16.30 6.09
CA CYS A 179 -1.21 16.98 5.67
C CYS A 179 -1.94 16.09 4.66
N TRP A 180 -3.21 15.81 4.96
CA TRP A 180 -4.19 15.27 4.04
C TRP A 180 -5.28 16.32 3.90
N SER A 181 -5.72 16.61 2.67
CA SER A 181 -6.90 17.44 2.43
C SER A 181 -7.72 16.82 1.30
N ASN A 182 -8.99 16.53 1.60
CA ASN A 182 -10.02 16.05 0.68
C ASN A 182 -10.77 17.21 -0.02
N ARG A 183 -10.16 18.41 -0.15
CA ARG A 183 -10.80 19.56 -0.82
C ARG A 183 -10.02 19.97 -2.07
N THR A 184 -10.62 19.67 -3.22
CA THR A 184 -10.29 20.30 -4.51
C THR A 184 -10.45 21.82 -4.37
N PRO A 185 -9.44 22.64 -4.70
CA PRO A 185 -9.65 24.08 -4.75
C PRO A 185 -10.57 24.40 -5.93
N VAL A 186 -11.73 24.98 -5.63
CA VAL A 186 -12.55 25.68 -6.62
C VAL A 186 -11.86 27.02 -6.87
N LEU A 187 -11.31 27.21 -8.07
CA LEU A 187 -10.79 28.51 -8.51
C LEU A 187 -11.97 29.48 -8.58
N ARG A 188 -11.99 30.50 -7.71
CA ARG A 188 -12.86 31.67 -7.90
C ARG A 188 -12.25 32.51 -9.01
N ALA A 189 -12.99 32.67 -10.11
CA ALA A 189 -12.66 33.63 -11.15
C ALA A 189 -12.73 35.05 -10.56
N ALA A 190 -11.58 35.68 -10.39
CA ALA A 190 -11.45 37.11 -10.14
C ALA A 190 -10.08 37.56 -10.65
N ASP A 191 -10.01 38.02 -11.90
CA ASP A 191 -9.93 39.45 -12.22
C ASP A 191 -9.72 39.59 -13.75
N GLN A 192 -10.53 40.44 -14.39
CA GLN A 192 -10.45 40.72 -15.83
C GLN A 192 -9.29 41.69 -16.06
N ARG A 193 -8.15 41.23 -16.59
CA ARG A 193 -7.12 42.14 -17.13
C ARG A 193 -6.60 41.66 -18.49
N THR A 194 -7.18 42.32 -19.50
CA THR A 194 -6.69 42.64 -20.85
C THR A 194 -5.35 42.03 -21.27
N TRP A 195 -5.39 41.17 -22.29
CA TRP A 195 -4.24 40.83 -23.12
C TRP A 195 -4.11 41.86 -24.26
N THR A 196 -2.97 42.55 -24.34
CA THR A 196 -2.52 43.18 -25.60
C THR A 196 -1.49 42.27 -26.26
N LYS A 197 -1.73 42.02 -27.54
CA LYS A 197 -0.96 41.16 -28.44
C LYS A 197 0.26 41.93 -28.96
N VAL A 198 1.46 41.39 -28.76
CA VAL A 198 2.64 41.63 -29.61
C VAL A 198 3.28 40.28 -29.86
#